data_AF-A0A948UN78-F1
#
_entry.id   AF-A0A948UN78-F1
#
_cell.length_a   1.000
_cell.length_b   1.000
_cell.length_c   1.000
_cell.angle_alpha   90.00
_cell.angle_beta   90.00
_cell.angle_gamma   90.00
#
_symmetry.space_group_name_H-M   'P 1'
#
loop_
_entity.id
_entity.type
_entity.pdbx_description
1 polymer ?
#
loop_
_entity_poly.entity_id
_entity_poly.type
_entity_poly.pdbx_seq_one_letter_code
_entity_poly.pdbx_strand_id
1 'polypeptide(L)' 'MLTLDKRILQKYTLFVRIFPQPIIFEWNKGNIKKNYEKHSVTNQEAEELFSNEPFMISEDTKHSTKKEQRFQAL' A
#
# COMPACT_ATOMS: atom_id res chain seq x y z
N MET A 1 -13.21 2.36 -20.40
CA MET A 1 -12.80 3.48 -19.53
C MET A 1 -13.82 3.54 -18.40
N LEU A 2 -13.62 2.77 -17.32
CA LEU A 2 -14.55 2.73 -16.19
C LEU A 2 -14.36 4.03 -15.40
N THR A 3 -15.32 4.95 -15.53
CA THR A 3 -15.35 6.19 -14.74
C THR A 3 -15.63 5.85 -13.28
N LEU A 4 -14.58 5.91 -12.44
CA LEU A 4 -14.73 5.92 -10.99
C LEU A 4 -15.69 7.04 -10.58
N ASP A 5 -16.64 6.71 -9.70
CA ASP A 5 -17.67 7.62 -9.21
C ASP A 5 -17.02 8.88 -8.59
N LYS A 6 -17.48 10.06 -9.01
CA LYS A 6 -16.96 11.35 -8.52
C LYS A 6 -17.09 11.50 -6.99
N ARG A 7 -18.04 10.78 -6.36
CA ARG A 7 -18.21 10.73 -4.90
C ARG A 7 -17.14 9.90 -4.20
N ILE A 8 -16.65 8.84 -4.86
CA ILE A 8 -15.47 8.09 -4.43
C ILE A 8 -14.28 9.02 -4.57
N LEU A 9 -14.04 9.61 -5.73
CA LEU A 9 -12.91 10.53 -5.91
C LEU A 9 -12.90 11.66 -4.87
N GLN A 10 -14.01 12.36 -4.61
CA GLN A 10 -14.06 13.50 -3.69
C GLN A 10 -13.75 13.15 -2.22
N LYS A 11 -14.07 11.93 -1.75
CA LYS A 11 -13.69 11.43 -0.42
C LYS A 11 -12.19 11.10 -0.34
N TYR A 12 -11.62 10.62 -1.44
CA TYR A 12 -10.21 10.21 -1.51
C TYR A 12 -9.30 11.40 -1.81
N THR A 13 -9.73 12.38 -2.62
CA THR A 13 -8.94 13.59 -2.97
C THR A 13 -8.57 14.43 -1.75
N LEU A 14 -9.39 14.46 -0.69
CA LEU A 14 -9.08 15.20 0.54
C LEU A 14 -8.01 14.50 1.41
N PHE A 15 -7.76 13.21 1.17
CA PHE A 15 -6.85 12.36 1.97
C PHE A 15 -5.81 11.62 1.12
N VAL A 16 -5.63 11.94 -0.17
CA VAL A 16 -4.51 11.43 -0.96
C VAL A 16 -3.25 12.11 -0.44
N ARG A 17 -2.57 11.46 0.49
CA ARG A 17 -1.18 11.78 0.81
C ARG A 17 -0.34 11.23 -0.33
N ILE A 18 0.14 12.10 -1.20
CA ILE A 18 1.09 11.71 -2.24
C ILE A 18 2.35 11.22 -1.53
N PHE A 19 2.58 9.90 -1.60
CA PHE A 19 3.81 9.30 -1.10
C PHE A 19 4.86 9.34 -2.21
N PRO A 20 6.13 9.65 -1.90
CA PRO A 20 7.17 9.52 -2.90
C PRO A 20 7.24 8.08 -3.41
N GLN A 21 7.55 7.94 -4.69
CA GLN A 21 7.81 6.64 -5.29
C GLN A 21 8.88 5.89 -4.48
N PRO A 22 8.69 4.58 -4.20
CA PRO A 22 9.67 3.81 -3.47
C PRO A 22 10.96 3.70 -4.29
N ILE A 23 12.11 3.92 -3.64
CA ILE A 23 13.42 3.77 -4.27
C ILE A 23 13.83 2.29 -4.32
N ILE A 24 13.48 1.53 -3.28
CA ILE A 24 13.77 0.09 -3.14
C ILE A 24 12.81 -0.57 -2.13
N PHE A 25 12.54 -1.86 -2.31
CA PHE A 25 11.84 -2.70 -1.34
C PHE A 25 12.82 -3.58 -0.56
N GLU A 26 12.75 -3.54 0.78
CA GLU A 26 13.57 -4.35 1.66
C GLU A 26 12.77 -5.51 2.26
N TRP A 27 13.07 -6.72 1.82
CA TRP A 27 12.50 -7.95 2.37
C TRP A 27 13.51 -8.67 3.24
N ASN A 28 13.19 -8.85 4.52
CA ASN A 28 14.00 -9.70 5.39
C ASN A 28 13.76 -11.20 5.09
N LYS A 29 14.71 -12.05 5.51
CA LYS A 29 14.65 -13.51 5.31
C LYS A 29 13.39 -14.16 5.87
N GLY A 30 12.81 -13.61 6.93
CA GLY A 30 11.60 -14.13 7.56
C GLY A 30 10.31 -13.76 6.82
N ASN A 31 10.32 -12.74 5.97
CA ASN A 31 9.13 -12.23 5.29
C ASN A 31 9.10 -12.54 3.80
N ILE A 32 10.25 -12.75 3.16
CA ILE A 32 10.41 -13.00 1.72
C ILE A 32 9.54 -14.16 1.17
N LYS A 33 9.09 -15.10 2.02
CA LYS A 33 8.22 -16.24 1.62
C LYS A 33 6.79 -16.18 2.16
N LYS A 34 6.52 -15.34 3.16
CA LYS A 34 5.24 -15.38 3.90
C LYS A 34 4.04 -15.08 3.02
N ASN A 35 4.17 -14.12 2.11
CA ASN A 35 3.09 -13.73 1.21
C ASN A 35 2.72 -14.89 0.28
N TYR A 36 3.74 -15.55 -0.28
CA TYR A 36 3.53 -16.67 -1.18
C TYR A 36 2.93 -17.87 -0.45
N GLU A 37 3.46 -18.23 0.72
CA GLU A 37 2.98 -19.37 1.52
C GLU A 37 1.53 -19.20 2.00
N LYS A 38 1.11 -17.96 2.31
CA LYS A 38 -0.23 -17.69 2.85
C LYS A 38 -1.26 -17.35 1.78
N HIS A 39 -0.84 -16.71 0.70
CA HIS A 39 -1.73 -16.03 -0.25
C HIS A 39 -1.40 -16.32 -1.71
N SER A 40 -0.35 -17.12 -1.99
CA SER A 40 0.16 -17.37 -3.36
C SER A 40 0.54 -16.09 -4.11
N VAL A 41 0.97 -15.06 -3.37
CA VAL A 41 1.42 -13.77 -3.90
C VAL A 41 2.94 -13.68 -3.75
N THR A 42 3.64 -13.49 -4.87
CA THR A 42 5.08 -13.25 -4.91
C THR A 42 5.41 -11.86 -4.35
N ASN A 43 6.68 -11.62 -3.99
CA ASN A 43 7.07 -10.29 -3.53
C ASN A 43 6.93 -9.24 -4.65
N GLN A 44 7.24 -9.62 -5.88
CA GLN A 44 7.09 -8.77 -7.06
C GLN A 44 5.64 -8.34 -7.26
N GLU A 45 4.69 -9.27 -7.21
CA GLU A 45 3.24 -8.95 -7.29
C GLU A 45 2.79 -8.04 -6.14
N ALA A 46 3.36 -8.21 -4.93
CA ALA A 46 3.07 -7.32 -3.81
C ALA A 46 3.65 -5.90 -4.02
N GLU A 47 4.78 -5.78 -4.71
CA GLU A 47 5.43 -4.50 -5.03
C GLU A 47 4.71 -3.72 -6.13
N GLU A 48 4.09 -4.42 -7.10
CA GLU A 48 3.36 -3.79 -8.21
C GLU A 48 2.28 -2.81 -7.74
N LEU A 49 1.66 -3.06 -6.59
CA LEU A 49 0.65 -2.20 -5.97
C LEU A 49 1.15 -0.74 -5.78
N PHE A 50 2.44 -0.55 -5.54
CA PHE A 50 3.04 0.78 -5.33
C PHE A 50 3.23 1.58 -6.63
N SER A 51 3.05 0.94 -7.79
CA SER A 51 3.05 1.61 -9.10
C SER A 51 1.67 2.11 -9.52
N ASN A 52 0.62 1.87 -8.71
CA ASN A 52 -0.72 2.35 -9.00
C ASN A 52 -0.77 3.88 -8.98
N GLU A 53 -1.52 4.45 -9.91
CA GLU A 53 -1.84 5.88 -9.93
C GLU A 53 -3.37 6.09 -9.89
N PRO A 54 -3.91 6.68 -8.79
CA PRO A 54 -3.21 7.12 -7.59
C PRO A 54 -2.81 5.96 -6.66
N PHE A 55 -1.64 6.05 -6.02
CA PHE A 55 -1.28 5.14 -4.93
C PHE A 55 -2.03 5.55 -3.67
N MET A 56 -2.86 4.63 -3.16
CA MET A 56 -3.72 4.89 -2.01
C MET A 56 -3.18 4.18 -0.77
N ILE A 57 -3.17 4.90 0.35
CA ILE A 57 -2.78 4.35 1.65
C ILE A 57 -3.83 4.70 2.72
N SER A 58 -3.93 3.84 3.72
CA SER A 58 -4.65 4.11 4.97
C SER A 58 -3.69 4.01 6.15
N GLU A 59 -3.87 4.86 7.16
CA GLU A 59 -3.15 4.72 8.43
C GLU A 59 -3.52 3.41 9.11
N ASP A 60 -2.53 2.61 9.48
CA ASP A 60 -2.72 1.42 10.29
C ASP A 60 -2.61 1.80 11.77
N THR A 61 -3.64 2.47 12.27
CA THR A 61 -3.69 2.95 13.66
C THR A 61 -3.63 1.81 14.68
N LYS A 62 -4.09 0.61 14.29
CA LYS A 62 -4.08 -0.58 15.15
C LYS A 62 -2.67 -1.11 15.41
N HIS A 63 -1.81 -1.10 14.39
CA HIS A 63 -0.45 -1.64 14.51
C HIS A 63 0.63 -0.57 14.62
N SER A 64 0.28 0.71 14.49
CA SER A 64 1.17 1.85 14.74
C SER A 64 1.43 2.03 16.24
N THR A 65 2.64 2.50 16.55
CA THR A 65 3.03 2.90 17.91
C THR A 65 3.45 4.37 17.92
N LYS A 66 3.66 4.95 19.11
CA LYS A 66 4.20 6.31 19.23
C LYS A 66 5.58 6.49 18.57
N LYS A 67 6.34 5.41 18.39
CA LYS A 67 7.71 5.43 17.82
C LYS A 67 7.77 4.99 16.36
N GLU A 68 6.77 4.28 15.87
CA GLU A 68 6.74 3.70 14.53
C GLU A 68 5.33 3.80 13.95
N GLN A 69 5.16 4.64 12.92
CA GLN A 69 3.90 4.74 12.19
C GLN A 69 3.87 3.72 11.05
N ARG A 70 2.73 3.05 10.89
CA ARG A 70 2.50 2.02 9.88
C ARG A 70 1.31 2.39 9.00
N PHE A 71 1.37 1.95 7.74
CA PHE A 71 0.35 2.22 6.73
C PHE A 71 0.02 0.93 5.98
N GLN A 72 -1.21 0.85 5.49
CA GLN A 72 -1.67 -0.20 4.57
C GLN A 72 -1.81 0.41 3.18
N ALA A 73 -1.26 -0.25 2.17
CA ALA A 73 -1.55 0.04 0.78
C ALA A 73 -2.91 -0.59 0.40
N LEU A 74 -3.72 0.14 -0.36
CA LEU A 74 -5.12 -0.19 -0.68
C LEU A 74 -5.32 -0.57 -2.15
#